data_AF-A0A970XSR5-F1
#
_entry.id   AF-A0A970XSR5-F1
#
_cell.length_a   1.000
_cell.length_b   1.000
_cell.length_c   1.000
_cell.angle_alpha   90.00
_cell.angle_beta   90.00
_cell.angle_gamma   90.00
#
_symmetry.space_group_name_H-M   'P 1'
#
loop_
_entity.id
_entity.type
_entity.pdbx_description
1 polymer ?
#
loop_
_entity_poly.entity_id
_entity_poly.type
_entity_poly.pdbx_seq_one_letter_code
_entity_poly.pdbx_strand_id
1 'polypeptide(L)'
;MALTPEDVVNKRFQQTKFREGYDQDEVDDFLDEVVVELRRLISENDELRAENERLRSGAEGQPVAAFQEVEPEPVEQHVEQAAPPQQFAAPVEEPAAETDEAASSQSLLVLARRLHDEHVAEGTRKRDELIAEGEATARRLVNEAENEARTTTERSEARAEELVGNAENRAHTLVNDAETKEREIISRLESTKQKLEERIEELRVFERDYRTNLRSYIESQLNDLNSTSELDSAPEQQ
;
A
#
# COMPACT_ATOMS: atom_id res chain seq x y z
N MET A 1 -6.13 -15.36 -22.54
CA MET A 1 -4.99 -16.15 -22.02
C MET A 1 -4.18 -15.19 -21.17
N ALA A 2 -4.38 -15.20 -19.86
CA ALA A 2 -3.71 -14.28 -18.94
C ALA A 2 -2.42 -14.94 -18.46
N LEU A 3 -1.34 -14.15 -18.37
CA LEU A 3 -0.09 -14.57 -17.75
C LEU A 3 -0.37 -14.88 -16.28
N THR A 4 0.05 -16.04 -15.80
CA THR A 4 0.01 -16.36 -14.37
C THR A 4 1.31 -15.88 -13.70
N PRO A 5 1.29 -15.62 -12.38
CA PRO A 5 2.51 -15.29 -11.63
C PRO A 5 3.60 -16.36 -11.80
N GLU A 6 3.19 -17.62 -11.90
CA GLU A 6 4.10 -18.76 -12.11
C GLU A 6 4.73 -18.74 -13.52
N ASP A 7 4.06 -18.18 -14.53
CA ASP A 7 4.62 -18.05 -15.88
C ASP A 7 5.75 -17.01 -15.94
N VAL A 8 5.69 -15.99 -15.07
CA VAL A 8 6.70 -14.93 -14.99
C VAL A 8 7.95 -15.45 -14.29
N VAL A 9 7.80 -16.13 -13.15
CA VAL A 9 8.91 -16.75 -12.41
C VAL A 9 9.66 -17.80 -13.24
N ASN A 10 8.93 -18.59 -14.03
CA ASN A 10 9.54 -19.63 -14.86
C ASN A 10 10.08 -19.11 -16.19
N LYS A 11 10.00 -17.80 -16.47
CA LYS A 11 10.41 -17.24 -17.75
C LYS A 11 11.93 -17.18 -17.84
N ARG A 12 12.49 -17.83 -18.87
CA ARG A 12 13.92 -17.74 -19.19
C ARG A 12 14.13 -16.95 -20.48
N PHE A 13 14.94 -15.90 -20.39
CA PHE A 13 15.33 -15.08 -21.54
C PHE A 13 16.60 -15.63 -22.22
N GLN A 14 16.76 -15.35 -23.51
CA GLN A 14 17.95 -15.75 -24.26
C GLN A 14 19.08 -14.73 -24.02
N GLN A 15 20.26 -15.19 -23.62
CA GLN A 15 21.42 -14.30 -23.40
C GLN A 15 21.99 -13.77 -24.73
N THR A 16 22.02 -12.46 -24.90
CA THR A 16 22.58 -11.80 -26.10
C THR A 16 24.06 -11.52 -25.91
N LYS A 17 24.93 -12.37 -26.50
CA LYS A 17 26.40 -12.23 -26.37
C LYS A 17 27.05 -11.16 -27.28
N PHE A 18 26.33 -10.68 -28.30
CA PHE A 18 26.86 -9.80 -29.35
C PHE A 18 26.06 -8.51 -29.55
N ARG A 19 25.13 -8.20 -28.65
CA ARG A 19 24.33 -6.97 -28.63
C ARG A 19 24.22 -6.47 -27.21
N GLU A 20 24.15 -5.16 -27.04
CA GLU A 20 23.80 -4.54 -25.77
C GLU A 20 22.44 -5.10 -25.32
N GLY A 21 22.44 -5.76 -24.17
CA GLY A 21 21.26 -6.34 -23.54
C GLY A 21 21.02 -5.66 -22.20
N TYR A 22 19.85 -5.94 -21.63
CA TYR A 22 19.54 -5.53 -20.25
C TYR A 22 20.42 -6.30 -19.26
N ASP A 23 20.72 -5.66 -18.13
CA ASP A 23 21.41 -6.32 -17.02
C ASP A 23 20.51 -7.43 -16.46
N GLN A 24 21.09 -8.59 -16.20
CA GLN A 24 20.31 -9.74 -15.74
C GLN A 24 19.77 -9.51 -14.33
N ASP A 25 20.56 -8.92 -13.45
CA ASP A 25 20.18 -8.72 -12.05
C ASP A 25 19.06 -7.66 -11.96
N GLU A 26 19.15 -6.60 -12.77
CA GLU A 26 18.09 -5.57 -12.84
C GLU A 26 16.78 -6.11 -13.42
N VAL A 27 16.86 -7.01 -14.41
CA VAL A 27 15.68 -7.67 -14.96
C VAL A 27 15.07 -8.64 -13.96
N ASP A 28 15.89 -9.40 -13.23
CA ASP A 28 15.41 -10.34 -12.22
C ASP A 28 14.72 -9.59 -11.04
N ASP A 29 15.31 -8.49 -10.55
CA ASP A 29 14.71 -7.62 -9.52
C ASP A 29 13.35 -7.04 -9.97
N PHE A 30 13.26 -6.56 -11.21
CA PHE A 30 12.01 -6.03 -11.76
C PHE A 30 10.92 -7.12 -11.91
N LEU A 31 11.31 -8.34 -12.30
CA LEU A 31 10.36 -9.44 -12.44
C LEU A 31 9.82 -9.91 -11.09
N ASP A 32 10.62 -9.86 -10.02
CA ASP A 32 10.15 -10.14 -8.66
C ASP A 32 9.06 -9.13 -8.23
N GLU A 33 9.25 -7.84 -8.50
CA GLU A 33 8.23 -6.81 -8.25
C GLU A 33 6.94 -7.06 -9.04
N VAL A 34 7.08 -7.39 -10.33
CA VAL A 34 5.94 -7.72 -11.20
C VAL A 34 5.17 -8.94 -10.70
N VAL A 35 5.85 -9.97 -10.16
CA VAL A 35 5.20 -11.16 -9.60
C VAL A 35 4.39 -10.82 -8.35
N VAL A 36 4.93 -9.96 -7.48
CA VAL A 36 4.23 -9.49 -6.27
C VAL A 36 2.95 -8.72 -6.65
N GLU A 37 3.05 -7.76 -7.57
CA GLU A 37 1.89 -6.98 -8.01
C GLU A 37 0.88 -7.83 -8.79
N LEU A 38 1.32 -8.80 -9.60
CA LEU A 38 0.40 -9.67 -10.32
C LEU A 38 -0.39 -10.57 -9.36
N ARG A 39 0.24 -11.07 -8.29
CA ARG A 39 -0.45 -11.80 -7.21
C ARG A 39 -1.44 -10.90 -6.48
N ARG A 40 -1.04 -9.66 -6.17
CA ARG A 40 -1.91 -8.66 -5.53
C ARG A 40 -3.14 -8.37 -6.38
N LEU A 41 -2.96 -8.07 -7.67
CA LEU A 41 -4.04 -7.77 -8.62
C LEU A 41 -4.97 -8.95 -8.85
N ILE A 42 -4.47 -10.18 -8.88
CA ILE A 42 -5.32 -11.37 -9.01
C ILE A 42 -6.18 -11.54 -7.76
N SER A 43 -5.60 -11.45 -6.57
CA SER A 43 -6.36 -11.50 -5.31
C SER A 43 -7.40 -10.39 -5.22
N GLU A 44 -7.04 -9.16 -5.59
CA GLU A 44 -7.97 -8.02 -5.63
C GLU A 44 -9.08 -8.23 -6.66
N ASN A 45 -8.79 -8.80 -7.84
CA ASN A 45 -9.82 -9.12 -8.83
C ASN A 45 -10.77 -10.21 -8.32
N ASP A 46 -10.26 -11.23 -7.63
CA ASP A 46 -11.06 -12.30 -7.07
C ASP A 46 -11.93 -11.80 -5.90
N GLU A 47 -11.40 -10.92 -5.05
CA GLU A 47 -12.14 -10.22 -3.99
C GLU A 47 -13.25 -9.34 -4.58
N LEU A 48 -12.94 -8.50 -5.58
CA LEU A 48 -13.91 -7.66 -6.26
C LEU A 48 -14.99 -8.47 -6.99
N ARG A 49 -14.62 -9.62 -7.56
CA ARG A 49 -15.59 -10.54 -8.18
C ARG A 49 -16.50 -11.17 -7.13
N ALA A 50 -15.95 -11.62 -6.01
CA ALA A 50 -16.73 -12.16 -4.90
C ALA A 50 -17.65 -11.10 -4.28
N GLU A 51 -17.21 -9.86 -4.18
CA GLU A 51 -18.02 -8.73 -3.74
C GLU A 51 -19.13 -8.41 -4.75
N ASN A 52 -18.82 -8.37 -6.04
CA ASN A 52 -19.85 -8.20 -7.08
C ASN A 52 -20.87 -9.34 -7.06
N GLU A 53 -20.45 -10.58 -6.82
CA GLU A 53 -21.35 -11.74 -6.72
C GLU A 53 -22.22 -11.67 -5.46
N ARG A 54 -21.67 -11.19 -4.33
CA ARG A 54 -22.43 -10.91 -3.10
C ARG A 54 -23.43 -9.77 -3.29
N LEU A 55 -23.03 -8.70 -3.97
CA LEU A 55 -23.92 -7.57 -4.27
C LEU A 55 -24.98 -7.96 -5.28
N ARG A 56 -24.66 -8.79 -6.28
CA ARG A 56 -25.63 -9.35 -7.23
C ARG A 56 -26.60 -10.31 -6.55
N SER A 57 -26.15 -11.24 -5.72
CA SER A 57 -27.04 -12.12 -4.96
C SER A 57 -27.87 -11.38 -3.91
N GLY A 58 -27.33 -10.30 -3.33
CA GLY A 58 -28.08 -9.36 -2.48
C GLY A 58 -29.10 -8.51 -3.26
N ALA A 59 -28.81 -8.15 -4.50
CA ALA A 59 -29.70 -7.41 -5.40
C ALA A 59 -30.74 -8.32 -6.08
N GLU A 60 -30.43 -9.60 -6.30
CA GLU A 60 -31.38 -10.62 -6.77
C GLU A 60 -32.44 -10.98 -5.71
N GLY A 61 -32.27 -10.52 -4.46
CA GLY A 61 -33.32 -10.48 -3.44
C GLY A 61 -34.36 -9.36 -3.62
N GLN A 62 -34.20 -8.50 -4.62
CA GLN A 62 -35.20 -7.48 -5.00
C GLN A 62 -35.49 -7.56 -6.50
N PRO A 63 -36.70 -8.01 -6.90
CA PRO A 63 -37.06 -8.00 -8.31
C PRO A 63 -37.29 -6.55 -8.73
N VAL A 64 -36.33 -5.99 -9.47
CA VAL A 64 -36.58 -4.79 -10.27
C VAL A 64 -37.19 -5.25 -11.59
N ALA A 65 -38.50 -5.03 -11.72
CA ALA A 65 -39.24 -5.23 -12.94
C ALA A 65 -38.72 -4.32 -14.06
N ALA A 66 -38.43 -4.89 -15.25
CA ALA A 66 -38.69 -4.27 -16.55
C ALA A 66 -38.51 -5.25 -17.73
N PHE A 67 -39.65 -5.72 -18.26
CA PHE A 67 -40.01 -5.98 -19.67
C PHE A 67 -38.98 -6.61 -20.65
N GLN A 68 -39.25 -7.85 -21.09
CA GLN A 68 -39.78 -8.08 -22.45
C GLN A 68 -40.36 -9.50 -22.64
N GLU A 69 -41.39 -9.51 -23.48
CA GLU A 69 -42.47 -10.47 -23.71
C GLU A 69 -42.13 -11.49 -24.81
N VAL A 70 -42.31 -12.79 -24.52
CA VAL A 70 -42.58 -13.84 -25.54
C VAL A 70 -43.47 -14.93 -24.90
N GLU A 71 -44.67 -15.09 -25.44
CA GLU A 71 -45.72 -16.11 -25.23
C GLU A 71 -45.64 -17.18 -26.37
N PRO A 72 -46.22 -18.43 -26.36
CA PRO A 72 -47.20 -19.08 -25.45
C PRO A 72 -46.93 -20.56 -24.97
N GLU A 73 -47.60 -20.92 -23.86
CA GLU A 73 -48.27 -22.18 -23.41
C GLU A 73 -47.58 -23.58 -23.33
N PRO A 74 -48.08 -24.55 -22.50
CA PRO A 74 -49.13 -24.49 -21.45
C PRO A 74 -48.64 -24.94 -20.05
N VAL A 75 -49.24 -24.39 -18.99
CA VAL A 75 -49.11 -24.90 -17.61
C VAL A 75 -50.46 -25.41 -17.13
N GLU A 76 -50.51 -26.70 -16.82
CA GLU A 76 -51.59 -27.31 -16.05
C GLU A 76 -51.54 -26.80 -14.60
N GLN A 77 -52.62 -26.11 -14.23
CA GLN A 77 -53.36 -26.19 -12.97
C GLN A 77 -52.55 -26.42 -11.70
N HIS A 78 -52.48 -25.39 -10.84
CA HIS A 78 -52.93 -25.51 -9.45
C HIS A 78 -53.66 -24.21 -9.08
N VAL A 79 -54.89 -24.38 -8.58
CA VAL A 79 -55.84 -23.34 -8.24
C VAL A 79 -55.84 -23.23 -6.72
N GLU A 80 -55.36 -22.13 -6.15
CA GLU A 80 -55.69 -21.77 -4.76
C GLU A 80 -55.68 -20.24 -4.57
N GLN A 81 -56.77 -19.66 -5.08
CA GLN A 81 -57.64 -18.72 -4.38
C GLN A 81 -56.98 -17.57 -3.58
N ALA A 82 -56.70 -16.46 -4.27
CA ALA A 82 -56.65 -15.13 -3.66
C ALA A 82 -58.07 -14.53 -3.60
N ALA A 83 -58.52 -14.17 -2.40
CA ALA A 83 -59.78 -13.47 -2.17
C ALA A 83 -59.63 -11.95 -2.43
N PRO A 84 -60.51 -11.32 -3.23
CA PRO A 84 -60.55 -9.85 -3.42
C PRO A 84 -61.32 -9.11 -2.30
N PRO A 85 -61.21 -7.76 -2.26
CA PRO A 85 -61.66 -6.91 -1.16
C PRO A 85 -63.18 -6.79 -1.11
N GLN A 86 -63.78 -7.07 0.04
CA GLN A 86 -65.20 -6.81 0.27
C GLN A 86 -65.41 -5.34 0.67
N GLN A 87 -65.95 -4.57 -0.28
CA GLN A 87 -66.67 -3.34 0.00
C GLN A 87 -67.89 -3.69 0.87
N PHE A 88 -67.91 -3.20 2.10
CA PHE A 88 -69.12 -3.26 2.92
C PHE A 88 -70.16 -2.30 2.33
N ALA A 89 -71.16 -2.90 1.67
CA ALA A 89 -72.37 -2.23 1.20
C ALA A 89 -73.21 -1.77 2.40
N ALA A 90 -73.84 -0.61 2.22
CA ALA A 90 -74.79 0.01 3.13
C ALA A 90 -75.96 -0.94 3.48
N PRO A 91 -76.42 -0.96 4.75
CA PRO A 91 -77.72 -1.49 5.11
C PRO A 91 -78.78 -0.38 5.14
N VAL A 92 -79.96 -0.76 4.68
CA VAL A 92 -81.18 0.00 4.44
C VAL A 92 -81.93 0.29 5.77
N GLU A 93 -82.58 1.46 5.88
CA GLU A 93 -83.72 1.81 6.78
C GLU A 93 -84.75 0.66 6.82
N GLU A 94 -85.58 0.36 7.83
CA GLU A 94 -86.18 0.98 9.02
C GLU A 94 -86.83 -0.23 9.79
N PRO A 95 -87.15 -0.17 11.10
CA PRO A 95 -88.39 0.50 11.48
C PRO A 95 -88.34 1.26 12.81
N ALA A 96 -89.25 2.22 12.89
CA ALA A 96 -89.62 2.97 14.07
C ALA A 96 -90.00 2.09 15.27
N ALA A 97 -89.43 2.41 16.43
CA ALA A 97 -90.06 2.26 17.73
C ALA A 97 -89.49 3.33 18.68
N GLU A 98 -90.20 4.44 18.81
CA GLU A 98 -89.95 5.39 19.90
C GLU A 98 -90.27 4.71 21.23
N THR A 99 -89.34 4.72 22.18
CA THR A 99 -89.50 5.29 23.52
C THR A 99 -88.21 5.09 24.34
N ASP A 100 -87.55 6.20 24.73
CA ASP A 100 -86.41 6.31 25.67
C ASP A 100 -84.98 5.81 25.28
N GLU A 101 -84.62 5.79 23.99
CA GLU A 101 -83.26 5.40 23.49
C GLU A 101 -82.31 6.57 23.12
N ALA A 102 -82.79 7.82 23.15
CA ALA A 102 -81.97 8.99 22.78
C ALA A 102 -80.85 9.27 23.81
N ALA A 103 -81.09 8.99 25.09
CA ALA A 103 -80.09 9.18 26.15
C ALA A 103 -79.03 8.05 26.17
N SER A 104 -79.39 6.82 25.82
CA SER A 104 -78.49 5.65 25.80
C SER A 104 -77.59 5.64 24.57
N SER A 105 -78.09 6.01 23.39
CA SER A 105 -77.29 6.17 22.17
C SER A 105 -76.30 7.34 22.25
N GLN A 106 -76.70 8.47 22.85
CA GLN A 106 -75.77 9.56 23.18
C GLN A 106 -74.67 9.12 24.15
N SER A 107 -75.02 8.32 25.17
CA SER A 107 -74.05 7.77 26.13
C SER A 107 -73.05 6.82 25.45
N LEU A 108 -73.50 5.99 24.52
CA LEU A 108 -72.63 5.08 23.74
C LEU A 108 -71.66 5.84 22.81
N LEU A 109 -72.09 6.93 22.18
CA LEU A 109 -71.19 7.75 21.35
C LEU A 109 -70.12 8.47 22.18
N VAL A 110 -70.47 8.94 23.38
CA VAL A 110 -69.50 9.54 24.31
C VAL A 110 -68.49 8.50 24.78
N LEU A 111 -68.93 7.29 25.09
CA LEU A 111 -68.04 6.18 25.45
C LEU A 111 -67.13 5.77 24.29
N ALA A 112 -67.67 5.64 23.07
CA ALA A 112 -66.91 5.29 21.88
C ALA A 112 -65.85 6.34 21.54
N ARG A 113 -66.22 7.63 21.62
CA ARG A 113 -65.26 8.73 21.43
C ARG A 113 -64.16 8.71 22.48
N ARG A 114 -64.51 8.48 23.75
CA ARG A 114 -63.53 8.38 24.83
C ARG A 114 -62.58 7.20 24.63
N LEU A 115 -63.10 6.03 24.26
CA LEU A 115 -62.27 4.86 23.98
C LEU A 115 -61.34 5.10 22.79
N HIS A 116 -61.84 5.77 21.75
CA HIS A 116 -61.02 6.15 20.60
C HIS A 116 -59.91 7.13 21.01
N ASP A 117 -60.25 8.19 21.74
CA ASP A 117 -59.29 9.18 22.24
C ASP A 117 -58.22 8.51 23.13
N GLU A 118 -58.62 7.53 23.96
CA GLU A 118 -57.72 6.71 24.78
C GLU A 118 -56.78 5.86 23.90
N HIS A 119 -57.28 5.15 22.89
CA HIS A 119 -56.43 4.37 21.98
C HIS A 119 -55.51 5.23 21.10
N VAL A 120 -55.96 6.42 20.68
CA VAL A 120 -55.11 7.37 19.97
C VAL A 120 -53.98 7.84 20.88
N ALA A 121 -54.28 8.18 22.14
CA ALA A 121 -53.27 8.58 23.11
C ALA A 121 -52.27 7.44 23.43
N GLU A 122 -52.74 6.19 23.52
CA GLU A 122 -51.87 5.02 23.68
C GLU A 122 -51.00 4.79 22.45
N GLY A 123 -51.57 4.94 21.25
CA GLY A 123 -50.84 4.80 19.98
C GLY A 123 -49.76 5.86 19.81
N THR A 124 -50.05 7.12 20.17
CA THR A 124 -49.05 8.20 20.13
C THR A 124 -47.95 7.95 21.16
N ARG A 125 -48.28 7.53 22.39
CA ARG A 125 -47.28 7.21 23.42
C ARG A 125 -46.32 6.11 22.97
N LYS A 126 -46.85 5.00 22.45
CA LYS A 126 -46.02 3.89 21.94
C LYS A 126 -45.17 4.31 20.75
N ARG A 127 -45.70 5.16 19.87
CA ARG A 127 -44.92 5.72 18.76
C ARG A 127 -43.78 6.57 19.26
N ASP A 128 -44.05 7.49 20.18
CA ASP A 128 -43.04 8.41 20.72
C ASP A 128 -41.96 7.64 21.50
N GLU A 129 -42.33 6.57 22.22
CA GLU A 129 -41.41 5.65 22.88
C GLU A 129 -40.50 4.93 21.87
N LEU A 130 -41.06 4.34 20.81
CA LEU A 130 -40.27 3.68 19.76
C LEU A 130 -39.35 4.65 19.02
N ILE A 131 -39.80 5.89 18.78
CA ILE A 131 -38.97 6.93 18.18
C ILE A 131 -37.82 7.28 19.14
N ALA A 132 -38.09 7.47 20.43
CA ALA A 132 -37.06 7.79 21.41
C ALA A 132 -36.02 6.65 21.54
N GLU A 133 -36.45 5.39 21.54
CA GLU A 133 -35.56 4.22 21.53
C GLU A 133 -34.74 4.14 20.23
N GLY A 134 -35.38 4.36 19.07
CA GLY A 134 -34.72 4.41 17.78
C GLY A 134 -33.66 5.51 17.70
N GLU A 135 -33.99 6.70 18.18
CA GLU A 135 -33.04 7.81 18.26
C GLU A 135 -31.90 7.53 19.24
N ALA A 136 -32.19 6.92 20.40
CA ALA A 136 -31.17 6.58 21.38
C ALA A 136 -30.18 5.53 20.84
N THR A 137 -30.68 4.51 20.15
CA THR A 137 -29.85 3.48 19.51
C THR A 137 -29.04 4.03 18.34
N ALA A 138 -29.66 4.87 17.50
CA ALA A 138 -28.95 5.55 16.42
C ALA A 138 -27.82 6.44 16.93
N ARG A 139 -28.08 7.27 17.96
CA ARG A 139 -27.04 8.12 18.58
C ARG A 139 -25.92 7.29 19.19
N ARG A 140 -26.24 6.16 19.83
CA ARG A 140 -25.23 5.25 20.38
C ARG A 140 -24.33 4.68 19.28
N LEU A 141 -24.92 4.20 18.19
CA LEU A 141 -24.17 3.63 17.07
C LEU A 141 -23.29 4.66 16.38
N VAL A 142 -23.80 5.89 16.17
CA VAL A 142 -23.01 6.98 15.59
C VAL A 142 -21.82 7.32 16.48
N ASN A 143 -22.03 7.49 17.79
CA ASN A 143 -20.93 7.78 18.72
C ASN A 143 -19.90 6.65 18.78
N GLU A 144 -20.33 5.40 18.72
CA GLU A 144 -19.45 4.23 18.69
C GLU A 144 -18.61 4.21 17.41
N ALA A 145 -19.25 4.37 16.25
CA ALA A 145 -18.58 4.45 14.96
C ALA A 145 -17.61 5.64 14.86
N GLU A 146 -17.99 6.82 15.39
CA GLU A 146 -17.13 7.99 15.43
C GLU A 146 -15.90 7.76 16.32
N ASN A 147 -16.06 7.11 17.48
CA ASN A 147 -14.94 6.79 18.37
C ASN A 147 -14.02 5.73 17.75
N GLU A 148 -14.55 4.71 17.08
CA GLU A 148 -13.76 3.71 16.36
C GLU A 148 -13.01 4.35 15.18
N ALA A 149 -13.67 5.20 14.39
CA ALA A 149 -13.03 5.94 13.30
C ALA A 149 -11.91 6.85 13.82
N ARG A 150 -12.16 7.53 14.95
CA ARG A 150 -11.16 8.39 15.58
C ARG A 150 -9.96 7.58 16.08
N THR A 151 -10.19 6.50 16.81
CA THR A 151 -9.10 5.67 17.36
C THR A 151 -8.30 4.96 16.28
N THR A 152 -8.95 4.53 15.20
CA THR A 152 -8.25 3.95 14.03
C THR A 152 -7.40 5.00 13.32
N THR A 153 -7.93 6.22 13.16
CA THR A 153 -7.18 7.35 12.61
C THR A 153 -5.97 7.68 13.47
N GLU A 154 -6.16 7.92 14.78
CA GLU A 154 -5.07 8.23 15.72
C GLU A 154 -4.01 7.11 15.74
N ARG A 155 -4.42 5.83 15.70
CA ARG A 155 -3.48 4.69 15.63
C ARG A 155 -2.72 4.65 14.31
N SER A 156 -3.37 5.01 13.20
CA SER A 156 -2.73 5.06 11.89
C SER A 156 -1.73 6.20 11.79
N GLU A 157 -2.08 7.38 12.32
CA GLU A 157 -1.20 8.55 12.40
C GLU A 157 0.01 8.26 13.28
N ALA A 158 -0.19 7.70 14.48
CA ALA A 158 0.92 7.33 15.38
C ALA A 158 1.89 6.32 14.74
N ARG A 159 1.36 5.33 13.98
CA ARG A 159 2.20 4.38 13.23
C ARG A 159 2.96 5.04 12.09
N ALA A 160 2.33 6.00 11.40
CA ALA A 160 2.98 6.75 10.33
C ALA A 160 4.11 7.61 10.89
N GLU A 161 3.87 8.32 12.01
CA GLU A 161 4.89 9.11 12.71
C GLU A 161 6.05 8.23 13.19
N GLU A 162 5.77 7.05 13.77
CA GLU A 162 6.80 6.11 14.18
C GLU A 162 7.63 5.60 12.98
N LEU A 163 6.98 5.27 11.87
CA LEU A 163 7.66 4.80 10.66
C LEU A 163 8.53 5.89 10.05
N VAL A 164 8.02 7.12 9.97
CA VAL A 164 8.78 8.28 9.51
C VAL A 164 9.96 8.56 10.43
N GLY A 165 9.75 8.61 11.74
CA GLY A 165 10.83 8.83 12.70
C GLY A 165 11.91 7.73 12.67
N ASN A 166 11.51 6.47 12.50
CA ASN A 166 12.45 5.37 12.32
C ASN A 166 13.22 5.47 10.99
N ALA A 167 12.56 5.87 9.91
CA ALA A 167 13.20 6.08 8.61
C ALA A 167 14.18 7.26 8.66
N GLU A 168 13.80 8.37 9.28
CA GLU A 168 14.65 9.54 9.49
C GLU A 168 15.88 9.19 10.33
N ASN A 169 15.70 8.48 11.45
CA ASN A 169 16.82 8.03 12.28
C ASN A 169 17.77 7.11 11.51
N ARG A 170 17.24 6.16 10.72
CA ARG A 170 18.07 5.29 9.88
C ARG A 170 18.81 6.09 8.80
N ALA A 171 18.15 7.02 8.14
CA ALA A 171 18.76 7.90 7.15
C ALA A 171 19.90 8.71 7.78
N HIS A 172 19.67 9.32 8.95
CA HIS A 172 20.70 10.04 9.69
C HIS A 172 21.89 9.16 10.07
N THR A 173 21.66 7.94 10.56
CA THR A 173 22.76 7.02 10.88
C THR A 173 23.55 6.62 9.63
N LEU A 174 22.87 6.37 8.51
CA LEU A 174 23.52 5.99 7.26
C LEU A 174 24.38 7.13 6.71
N VAL A 175 23.90 8.37 6.78
CA VAL A 175 24.66 9.56 6.37
C VAL A 175 25.89 9.73 7.26
N ASN A 176 25.73 9.64 8.59
CA ASN A 176 26.86 9.76 9.52
C ASN A 176 27.92 8.66 9.30
N ASP A 177 27.48 7.43 9.04
CA ASP A 177 28.36 6.30 8.74
C ASP A 177 29.09 6.52 7.40
N ALA A 178 28.40 7.03 6.38
CA ALA A 178 28.99 7.37 5.09
C ALA A 178 30.03 8.48 5.23
N GLU A 179 29.72 9.56 5.94
CA GLU A 179 30.66 10.67 6.20
C GLU A 179 31.89 10.21 7.01
N THR A 180 31.72 9.25 7.91
CA THR A 180 32.83 8.69 8.68
C THR A 180 33.73 7.85 7.78
N LYS A 181 33.15 6.97 6.95
CA LYS A 181 33.89 6.17 5.96
C LYS A 181 34.60 7.05 4.93
N GLU A 182 33.97 8.12 4.47
CA GLU A 182 34.59 9.08 3.56
C GLU A 182 35.83 9.71 4.17
N ARG A 183 35.73 10.20 5.42
CA ARG A 183 36.87 10.76 6.15
C ARG A 183 38.00 9.75 6.35
N GLU A 184 37.67 8.50 6.67
CA GLU A 184 38.66 7.42 6.79
C GLU A 184 39.36 7.12 5.46
N ILE A 185 38.61 7.04 4.36
CA ILE A 185 39.14 6.78 3.01
C ILE A 185 40.07 7.92 2.59
N ILE A 186 39.63 9.17 2.77
CA ILE A 186 40.44 10.36 2.45
C ILE A 186 41.73 10.37 3.28
N SER A 187 41.64 10.17 4.60
CA SER A 187 42.81 10.12 5.48
C SER A 187 43.80 9.01 5.07
N ARG A 188 43.27 7.84 4.70
CA ARG A 188 44.09 6.73 4.18
C ARG A 188 44.75 7.09 2.85
N LEU A 189 44.01 7.68 1.91
CA LEU A 189 44.52 8.15 0.62
C LEU A 189 45.63 9.19 0.81
N GLU A 190 45.41 10.17 1.68
CA GLU A 190 46.40 11.20 2.02
C GLU A 190 47.67 10.58 2.61
N SER A 191 47.55 9.62 3.54
CA SER A 191 48.71 8.91 4.07
C SER A 191 49.47 8.12 2.99
N THR A 192 48.75 7.44 2.09
CA THR A 192 49.40 6.72 0.99
C THR A 192 50.08 7.66 0.00
N LYS A 193 49.44 8.78 -0.32
CA LYS A 193 50.02 9.84 -1.17
C LYS A 193 51.30 10.36 -0.56
N GLN A 194 51.29 10.72 0.72
CA GLN A 194 52.48 11.22 1.42
C GLN A 194 53.63 10.21 1.41
N LYS A 195 53.35 8.92 1.66
CA LYS A 195 54.37 7.86 1.59
C LYS A 195 54.96 7.69 0.19
N LEU A 196 54.11 7.79 -0.85
CA LEU A 196 54.58 7.73 -2.23
C LEU A 196 55.42 8.96 -2.60
N GLU A 197 55.01 10.15 -2.16
CA GLU A 197 55.78 11.38 -2.34
C GLU A 197 57.14 11.32 -1.65
N GLU A 198 57.20 10.83 -0.41
CA GLU A 198 58.45 10.58 0.31
C GLU A 198 59.34 9.59 -0.44
N ARG A 199 58.78 8.47 -0.91
CA ARG A 199 59.54 7.47 -1.67
C ARG A 199 60.06 8.00 -3.00
N ILE A 200 59.30 8.85 -3.68
CA ILE A 200 59.74 9.51 -4.91
C ILE A 200 60.93 10.42 -4.62
N GLU A 201 60.89 11.18 -3.53
CA GLU A 201 61.99 12.07 -3.17
C GLU A 201 63.24 11.30 -2.74
N GLU A 202 63.08 10.22 -1.97
CA GLU A 202 64.18 9.28 -1.66
C GLU A 202 64.83 8.73 -2.92
N LEU A 203 64.03 8.30 -3.92
CA LEU A 203 64.54 7.75 -5.18
C LEU A 203 65.27 8.81 -6.01
N ARG A 204 64.81 10.08 -6.00
CA ARG A 204 65.48 11.19 -6.67
C ARG A 204 66.84 11.50 -6.05
N VAL A 205 66.91 11.53 -4.72
CA VAL A 205 68.17 11.73 -4.00
C VAL A 205 69.11 10.55 -4.29
N PHE A 206 68.61 9.31 -4.19
CA PHE A 206 69.38 8.11 -4.51
C PHE A 206 69.92 8.14 -5.95
N GLU A 207 69.11 8.53 -6.95
CA GLU A 207 69.56 8.65 -8.33
C GLU A 207 70.67 9.70 -8.47
N ARG A 208 70.51 10.86 -7.84
CA ARG A 208 71.51 11.94 -7.85
C ARG A 208 72.83 11.48 -7.25
N ASP A 209 72.78 10.83 -6.10
CA ASP A 209 73.96 10.33 -5.40
C ASP A 209 74.62 9.20 -6.18
N TYR A 210 73.83 8.27 -6.72
CA TYR A 210 74.32 7.17 -7.56
C TYR A 210 75.03 7.70 -8.82
N ARG A 211 74.45 8.67 -9.53
CA ARG A 211 75.09 9.31 -10.69
C ARG A 211 76.39 10.01 -10.32
N THR A 212 76.42 10.67 -9.16
CA THR A 212 77.62 11.35 -8.66
C THR A 212 78.73 10.35 -8.32
N ASN A 213 78.39 9.29 -7.58
CA ASN A 213 79.33 8.22 -7.22
C ASN A 213 79.85 7.47 -8.46
N LEU A 214 78.97 7.17 -9.43
CA LEU A 214 79.37 6.52 -10.68
C LEU A 214 80.31 7.41 -11.50
N ARG A 215 80.02 8.72 -11.59
CA ARG A 215 80.92 9.68 -12.24
C ARG A 215 82.29 9.69 -11.56
N SER A 216 82.34 9.85 -10.24
CA SER A 216 83.61 9.86 -9.50
C SER A 216 84.38 8.54 -9.62
N TYR A 217 83.68 7.39 -9.65
CA TYR A 217 84.31 6.09 -9.88
C TYR A 217 84.96 6.00 -11.27
N ILE A 218 84.25 6.41 -12.32
CA ILE A 218 84.76 6.40 -13.69
C ILE A 218 85.93 7.40 -13.84
N GLU A 219 85.82 8.60 -13.25
CA GLU A 219 86.91 9.59 -13.24
C GLU A 219 88.16 9.06 -12.52
N SER A 220 88.00 8.36 -11.39
CA SER A 220 89.10 7.70 -10.69
C SER A 220 89.77 6.65 -11.57
N GLN A 221 88.99 5.76 -12.20
CA GLN A 221 89.54 4.73 -13.09
C GLN A 221 90.29 5.33 -14.28
N LEU A 222 89.79 6.42 -14.86
CA LEU A 222 90.47 7.12 -15.95
C LEU A 222 91.79 7.75 -15.49
N ASN A 223 91.84 8.34 -14.29
CA ASN A 223 93.07 8.89 -13.73
C ASN A 223 94.11 7.81 -13.40
N ASP A 224 93.68 6.64 -12.90
CA ASP A 224 94.56 5.50 -12.65
C ASP A 224 95.17 4.98 -13.97
N LEU A 225 94.38 4.94 -15.05
CA LEU A 225 94.89 4.57 -16.38
C LEU A 225 95.86 5.61 -16.96
N ASN A 226 95.54 6.89 -16.83
CA ASN A 226 96.43 7.97 -17.29
C ASN A 226 97.75 7.97 -16.51
N SER A 227 97.72 7.81 -15.18
CA SER A 227 98.95 7.72 -14.37
C SER A 227 99.78 6.48 -14.69
N THR A 228 99.14 5.34 -14.95
CA THR A 228 99.83 4.13 -15.43
C THR A 228 100.49 4.36 -16.80
N SER A 229 99.83 5.06 -17.71
CA SER A 229 100.41 5.45 -19.01
C SER A 229 101.58 6.42 -18.87
N GLU A 230 101.53 7.36 -17.91
CA GLU A 230 102.64 8.28 -17.67
C GLU A 230 103.88 7.56 -17.11
N LEU A 231 103.68 6.57 -16.23
CA LEU A 231 104.75 5.72 -15.70
C LEU A 231 105.46 4.90 -16.80
N ASP A 232 104.73 4.45 -17.83
CA ASP A 232 105.30 3.74 -18.98
C ASP A 232 106.01 4.67 -19.99
N SER A 233 105.76 5.98 -19.90
CA SER A 233 106.34 7.00 -20.78
C SER A 233 107.59 7.71 -20.21
N ALA A 234 108.03 7.33 -19.01
CA ALA A 234 109.25 7.87 -18.41
C ALA A 234 110.50 7.38 -19.20
N PRO A 235 111.36 8.28 -19.70
CA PRO A 235 112.49 7.88 -20.51
C PRO A 235 113.55 7.17 -19.66
N GLU A 236 114.05 6.03 -20.16
CA GLU A 236 115.34 5.45 -19.74
C GLU A 236 116.42 6.53 -19.87
N GLN A 237 116.77 7.19 -18.77
CA GLN A 237 117.95 8.04 -18.70
C GLN A 237 119.16 7.16 -18.39
N GLN A 238 120.06 7.11 -19.39
CA GLN A 238 121.42 6.58 -19.33
C GLN A 238 122.29 7.34 -18.32
#